data_AF-A0A937VX79-F1
#
_entry.id   AF-A0A937VX79-F1
#
_cell.length_a   1.000
_cell.length_b   1.000
_cell.length_c   1.000
_cell.angle_alpha   90.00
_cell.angle_beta   90.00
_cell.angle_gamma   90.00
#
_symmetry.space_group_name_H-M   'P 1'
#
loop_
_entity.id
_entity.type
_entity.pdbx_description
1 polymer ?
#
loop_
_entity_poly.entity_id
_entity_poly.type
_entity_poly.pdbx_seq_one_letter_code
_entity_poly.pdbx_strand_id
1 'polypeptide(L)'
;MHRLDRLGPRLPVWASPRLRLAPQRETRLRAVIDTACVGILTIDAQGIIETCNPASERLFGYRSSEMLGQPVTMLMPSPYREEHHSYLQHYLTTRQPKIIGLGREVLGRRKDGSLFPMSLSVGEMRLEDRVRFTGIIEDITARKHAEAALCQTAQELARSNTDLEQFAYAASHDLQEPVRAVVGCLQWRHDCGDLRSWPGLNLYFYHPRPCVSTPQERQGCSNWGANQVARRCCPYGFRCSS
;
A
#
# COMPACT_ATOMS: atom_id res chain seq x y z
N MET A 1 -96.68 34.32 17.12
CA MET A 1 -95.85 34.66 15.94
C MET A 1 -94.77 35.64 16.38
N HIS A 2 -93.52 35.45 15.93
CA HIS A 2 -92.31 36.24 16.23
C HIS A 2 -91.70 36.03 17.64
N ARG A 3 -90.38 35.93 17.85
CA ARG A 3 -89.18 36.04 17.00
C ARG A 3 -87.97 35.54 17.83
N LEU A 4 -87.09 34.81 17.15
CA LEU A 4 -85.62 34.68 17.26
C LEU A 4 -84.92 35.38 18.45
N ASP A 5 -84.05 34.68 19.19
CA ASP A 5 -82.61 34.73 18.93
C ASP A 5 -81.78 34.10 20.06
N ARG A 6 -80.58 33.65 19.66
CA ARG A 6 -79.44 33.14 20.45
C ARG A 6 -79.45 31.63 20.65
N LEU A 7 -78.70 30.98 19.77
CA LEU A 7 -77.53 30.16 20.11
C LEU A 7 -76.88 29.80 18.77
N GLY A 8 -75.99 30.66 18.28
CA GLY A 8 -75.18 30.35 17.09
C GLY A 8 -74.33 29.10 17.37
N PRO A 9 -74.14 28.20 16.39
CA PRO A 9 -73.30 27.04 16.59
C PRO A 9 -71.86 27.51 16.83
N ARG A 10 -71.33 27.17 18.02
CA ARG A 10 -69.90 27.25 18.32
C ARG A 10 -69.16 26.38 17.30
N LEU A 11 -68.52 27.01 16.31
CA LEU A 11 -67.58 26.32 15.44
C LEU A 11 -66.44 25.78 16.31
N PRO A 12 -66.07 24.49 16.19
CA PRO A 12 -65.04 23.90 17.02
C PRO A 12 -63.63 24.33 16.58
N VAL A 13 -62.74 24.50 17.56
CA VAL A 13 -61.38 25.08 17.47
C VAL A 13 -60.35 24.19 16.73
N TRP A 14 -60.76 23.07 16.13
CA TRP A 14 -59.83 22.13 15.48
C TRP A 14 -59.53 22.44 14.00
N ALA A 15 -59.94 23.60 13.47
CA ALA A 15 -59.50 24.06 12.14
C ALA A 15 -58.00 24.45 12.16
N SER A 16 -57.14 23.49 12.49
CA SER A 16 -55.70 23.61 12.51
C SER A 16 -55.17 23.48 11.08
N PRO A 17 -54.36 24.43 10.58
CA PRO A 17 -53.74 24.32 9.27
C PRO A 17 -52.61 23.28 9.33
N ARG A 18 -52.91 22.01 9.07
CA ARG A 18 -51.91 20.93 9.02
C ARG A 18 -51.04 20.91 7.76
N LEU A 19 -51.34 21.71 6.73
CA LEU A 19 -50.55 21.72 5.50
C LEU A 19 -49.59 22.92 5.49
N ARG A 20 -48.33 22.71 5.91
CA ARG A 20 -47.17 23.51 5.45
C ARG A 20 -45.76 23.00 5.86
N LEU A 21 -45.61 21.84 6.51
CA LEU A 21 -44.30 21.39 7.05
C LEU A 21 -43.58 20.29 6.23
N ALA A 22 -44.27 19.59 5.32
CA ALA A 22 -43.66 18.58 4.47
C ALA A 22 -42.57 19.10 3.49
N PRO A 23 -42.72 20.27 2.81
CA PRO A 23 -41.77 20.66 1.78
C PRO A 23 -40.39 21.03 2.36
N GLN A 24 -40.32 21.58 3.57
CA GLN A 24 -39.05 22.04 4.16
C GLN A 24 -38.07 20.89 4.42
N ARG A 25 -38.56 19.71 4.83
CA ARG A 25 -37.71 18.55 5.08
C ARG A 25 -37.16 17.97 3.78
N GLU A 26 -38.00 17.86 2.75
CA GLU A 26 -37.59 17.34 1.45
C GLU A 26 -36.64 18.29 0.73
N THR A 27 -36.92 19.60 0.76
CA THR A 27 -36.00 20.62 0.23
C THR A 27 -34.66 20.58 0.94
N ARG A 28 -34.64 20.41 2.27
CA ARG A 28 -33.40 20.31 3.04
C ARG A 28 -32.59 19.06 2.69
N LEU A 29 -33.23 17.91 2.55
CA LEU A 29 -32.55 16.67 2.18
C LEU A 29 -32.01 16.72 0.75
N ARG A 30 -32.79 17.24 -0.21
CA ARG A 30 -32.30 17.47 -1.58
C ARG A 30 -31.11 18.41 -1.61
N ALA A 31 -31.16 19.52 -0.86
CA ALA A 31 -30.03 20.44 -0.78
C ALA A 31 -28.77 19.76 -0.25
N VAL A 32 -28.87 18.85 0.74
CA VAL A 32 -27.72 18.09 1.25
C VAL A 32 -27.16 17.14 0.17
N ILE A 33 -28.02 16.46 -0.58
CA ILE A 33 -27.61 15.55 -1.66
C ILE A 33 -26.96 16.32 -2.82
N ASP A 34 -27.52 17.48 -3.17
CA ASP A 34 -27.05 18.31 -4.29
C ASP A 34 -25.73 19.03 -3.97
N THR A 35 -25.49 19.34 -2.69
CA THR A 35 -24.25 19.97 -2.21
C THR A 35 -23.16 18.97 -1.86
N ALA A 36 -23.46 17.66 -1.85
CA ALA A 36 -22.47 16.63 -1.60
C ALA A 36 -21.37 16.65 -2.68
N CYS A 37 -20.12 16.49 -2.27
CA CYS A 37 -18.97 16.38 -3.18
C CYS A 37 -18.84 14.98 -3.81
N VAL A 38 -19.51 13.98 -3.24
CA VAL A 38 -19.52 12.59 -3.70
C VAL A 38 -20.70 12.35 -4.64
N GLY A 39 -20.50 11.46 -5.61
CA GLY A 39 -21.56 11.01 -6.50
C GLY A 39 -22.56 10.16 -5.74
N ILE A 40 -23.85 10.51 -5.83
CA ILE A 40 -24.94 9.75 -5.24
C ILE A 40 -25.93 9.40 -6.34
N LEU A 41 -26.18 8.11 -6.53
CA LEU A 41 -27.16 7.60 -7.47
C LEU A 41 -28.03 6.52 -6.86
N THR A 42 -29.26 6.42 -7.34
CA THR A 42 -30.20 5.37 -6.93
C THR A 42 -30.59 4.56 -8.14
N ILE A 43 -30.62 3.24 -7.99
CA ILE A 43 -31.08 2.30 -9.00
C ILE A 43 -32.25 1.45 -8.48
N ASP A 44 -33.11 1.02 -9.38
CA ASP A 44 -34.14 0.02 -9.08
C ASP A 44 -33.57 -1.40 -8.98
N ALA A 45 -34.43 -2.38 -8.75
CA ALA A 45 -34.05 -3.80 -8.65
C ALA A 45 -33.51 -4.39 -9.97
N GLN A 46 -33.80 -3.75 -11.11
CA GLN A 46 -33.32 -4.13 -12.44
C GLN A 46 -31.97 -3.46 -12.79
N GLY A 47 -31.53 -2.49 -11.98
CA GLY A 47 -30.30 -1.74 -12.20
C GLY A 47 -30.47 -0.51 -13.08
N ILE A 48 -31.69 0.00 -13.23
CA ILE A 48 -32.00 1.23 -13.96
C ILE A 48 -31.84 2.42 -13.01
N ILE A 49 -31.15 3.47 -13.46
CA ILE A 49 -30.92 4.69 -12.67
C ILE A 49 -32.22 5.49 -12.55
N GLU A 50 -32.68 5.67 -11.31
CA GLU A 50 -33.87 6.48 -10.98
C GLU A 50 -33.51 7.91 -10.56
N THR A 51 -32.36 8.10 -9.89
CA THR A 51 -31.91 9.43 -9.44
C THR A 51 -30.40 9.55 -9.50
N CYS A 52 -29.89 10.76 -9.76
CA CYS A 52 -28.48 11.09 -9.64
C CYS A 52 -28.31 12.54 -9.15
N ASN A 53 -27.27 12.80 -8.37
CA ASN A 53 -26.95 14.15 -7.91
C ASN A 53 -25.99 14.88 -8.88
N PRO A 54 -25.83 16.21 -8.78
CA PRO A 54 -24.91 16.98 -9.63
C PRO A 54 -23.44 16.52 -9.52
N ALA A 55 -23.03 15.95 -8.40
CA ALA A 55 -21.69 15.38 -8.27
C ALA A 55 -21.50 14.14 -9.15
N SER A 56 -22.51 13.27 -9.30
CA SER A 56 -22.47 12.16 -10.25
C SER A 56 -22.31 12.63 -11.69
N GLU A 57 -22.98 13.72 -12.08
CA GLU A 57 -22.82 14.31 -13.41
C GLU A 57 -21.37 14.74 -13.67
N ARG A 58 -20.79 15.49 -12.72
CA ARG A 58 -19.39 15.93 -12.79
C ARG A 58 -18.41 14.75 -12.80
N LEU A 59 -18.72 13.71 -12.02
CA LEU A 59 -17.87 12.54 -11.89
C LEU A 59 -17.85 11.70 -13.18
N PHE A 60 -18.99 11.41 -13.78
CA PHE A 60 -19.02 10.54 -14.97
C PHE A 60 -19.02 11.31 -16.29
N GLY A 61 -19.23 12.62 -16.28
CA GLY A 61 -19.30 13.47 -17.47
C GLY A 61 -20.61 13.32 -18.26
N TYR A 62 -21.64 12.71 -17.67
CA TYR A 62 -22.98 12.61 -18.23
C TYR A 62 -23.89 13.66 -17.61
N ARG A 63 -24.87 14.16 -18.37
CA ARG A 63 -25.98 14.92 -17.79
C ARG A 63 -26.97 13.97 -17.13
N SER A 64 -27.69 14.41 -16.11
CA SER A 64 -28.78 13.65 -15.48
C SER A 64 -29.80 13.16 -16.51
N SER A 65 -30.17 13.99 -17.48
CA SER A 65 -31.07 13.60 -18.58
C SER A 65 -30.58 12.42 -19.42
N GLU A 66 -29.26 12.18 -19.46
CA GLU A 66 -28.65 11.05 -20.17
C GLU A 66 -28.50 9.81 -19.27
N MET A 67 -28.47 10.00 -17.95
CA MET A 67 -28.33 8.90 -16.98
C MET A 67 -29.67 8.34 -16.52
N LEU A 68 -30.67 9.19 -16.32
CA LEU A 68 -31.97 8.78 -15.81
C LEU A 68 -32.66 7.82 -16.79
N GLY A 69 -33.14 6.70 -16.27
CA GLY A 69 -33.77 5.64 -17.07
C GLY A 69 -32.78 4.75 -17.83
N GLN A 70 -31.48 4.99 -17.74
CA GLN A 70 -30.45 4.13 -18.33
C GLN A 70 -29.95 3.08 -17.35
N PRO A 71 -29.44 1.94 -17.84
CA PRO A 71 -28.83 0.94 -16.98
C PRO A 71 -27.50 1.45 -16.40
N VAL A 72 -27.28 1.21 -15.11
CA VAL A 72 -26.05 1.61 -14.40
C VAL A 72 -24.78 1.00 -15.00
N THR A 73 -24.93 -0.08 -15.77
CA THR A 73 -23.84 -0.77 -16.48
C THR A 73 -23.11 0.15 -17.48
N MET A 74 -23.70 1.28 -17.88
CA MET A 74 -23.00 2.29 -18.69
C MET A 74 -21.82 2.96 -17.96
N LEU A 75 -21.81 2.96 -16.63
CA LEU A 75 -20.82 3.64 -15.78
C LEU A 75 -19.66 2.74 -15.34
N MET A 76 -19.60 1.50 -15.85
CA MET A 76 -18.59 0.52 -15.48
C MET A 76 -17.97 -0.15 -16.72
N PRO A 77 -16.68 -0.53 -16.66
CA PRO A 77 -16.02 -1.26 -17.73
C PRO A 77 -16.36 -2.76 -17.70
N SER A 78 -16.01 -3.46 -18.78
CA SER A 78 -15.93 -4.92 -18.79
C SER A 78 -14.79 -5.39 -17.85
N PRO A 79 -14.91 -6.55 -17.15
CA PRO A 79 -16.01 -7.53 -17.18
C PRO A 79 -17.21 -7.19 -16.28
N TYR A 80 -17.07 -6.18 -15.41
CA TYR A 80 -18.09 -5.85 -14.41
C TYR A 80 -19.42 -5.45 -15.05
N ARG A 81 -19.36 -4.81 -16.21
CA ARG A 81 -20.52 -4.45 -17.03
C ARG A 81 -21.40 -5.65 -17.35
N GLU A 82 -20.80 -6.75 -17.81
CA GLU A 82 -21.52 -7.94 -18.24
C GLU A 82 -22.06 -8.73 -17.04
N GLU A 83 -21.30 -8.78 -15.95
CA GLU A 83 -21.65 -9.55 -14.76
C GLU A 83 -22.63 -8.84 -13.81
N HIS A 84 -22.83 -7.52 -13.95
CA HIS A 84 -23.58 -6.71 -12.99
C HIS A 84 -25.01 -7.22 -12.74
N HIS A 85 -25.69 -7.69 -13.79
CA HIS A 85 -27.04 -8.23 -13.64
C HIS A 85 -27.06 -9.46 -12.74
N SER A 86 -26.05 -10.34 -12.87
CA SER A 86 -25.89 -11.51 -11.99
C SER A 86 -25.66 -11.10 -10.55
N TYR A 87 -24.90 -10.02 -10.30
CA TYR A 87 -24.66 -9.53 -8.94
C TYR A 87 -25.95 -9.06 -8.26
N LEU A 88 -26.80 -8.32 -8.97
CA LEU A 88 -28.09 -7.86 -8.46
C LEU A 88 -29.03 -9.05 -8.19
N GLN A 89 -29.16 -9.96 -9.16
CA GLN A 89 -30.00 -11.16 -9.01
C GLN A 89 -29.55 -12.01 -7.83
N HIS A 90 -28.24 -12.28 -7.74
CA HIS A 90 -27.69 -13.06 -6.64
C HIS A 90 -28.02 -12.42 -5.29
N TYR A 91 -27.83 -11.10 -5.15
CA TYR A 91 -28.18 -10.41 -3.90
C TYR A 91 -29.68 -10.48 -3.58
N LEU A 92 -30.55 -10.28 -4.57
CA LEU A 92 -32.00 -10.36 -4.38
C LEU A 92 -32.45 -11.76 -3.91
N THR A 93 -31.78 -12.82 -4.38
CA THR A 93 -32.08 -14.21 -3.99
C THR A 93 -31.45 -14.60 -2.66
N THR A 94 -30.16 -14.33 -2.45
CA THR A 94 -29.40 -14.85 -1.31
C THR A 94 -29.41 -13.91 -0.11
N ARG A 95 -29.74 -12.62 -0.31
CA ARG A 95 -29.55 -11.54 0.67
C ARG A 95 -28.12 -11.44 1.19
N GLN A 96 -27.15 -12.02 0.49
CA GLN A 96 -25.73 -11.96 0.85
C GLN A 96 -25.05 -10.81 0.11
N PRO A 97 -24.69 -9.72 0.81
CA PRO A 97 -24.09 -8.57 0.18
C PRO A 97 -22.65 -8.83 -0.25
N LYS A 98 -22.33 -8.65 -1.54
CA LYS A 98 -20.93 -8.61 -2.01
C LYS A 98 -20.28 -7.23 -1.85
N ILE A 99 -21.05 -6.16 -1.97
CA ILE A 99 -20.60 -4.75 -1.87
C ILE A 99 -21.49 -3.96 -0.90
N ILE A 100 -22.70 -4.45 -0.60
CA ILE A 100 -23.65 -3.72 0.24
C ILE A 100 -23.13 -3.69 1.69
N GLY A 101 -22.90 -2.48 2.22
CA GLY A 101 -22.33 -2.26 3.55
C GLY A 101 -20.80 -2.35 3.68
N LEU A 102 -20.09 -2.77 2.63
CA LEU A 102 -18.62 -2.85 2.58
C LEU A 102 -18.14 -2.05 1.37
N GLY A 103 -17.64 -0.83 1.61
CA GLY A 103 -17.07 -0.01 0.54
C GLY A 103 -15.96 -0.76 -0.22
N ARG A 104 -15.95 -0.66 -1.55
CA ARG A 104 -14.99 -1.35 -2.42
C ARG A 104 -14.39 -0.40 -3.45
N GLU A 105 -13.08 -0.52 -3.65
CA GLU A 105 -12.40 0.12 -4.77
C GLU A 105 -12.68 -0.66 -6.07
N VAL A 106 -13.23 0.03 -7.06
CA VAL A 106 -13.57 -0.50 -8.38
C VAL A 106 -13.19 0.51 -9.46
N LEU A 107 -13.24 0.11 -10.74
CA LEU A 107 -13.04 1.02 -11.86
C LEU A 107 -14.39 1.53 -12.36
N GLY A 108 -14.53 2.86 -12.42
CA GLY A 108 -15.61 3.54 -13.12
C GLY A 108 -15.21 3.87 -14.56
N ARG A 109 -16.21 4.05 -15.42
CA ARG A 109 -16.04 4.50 -16.81
C ARG A 109 -16.79 5.80 -17.04
N ARG A 110 -16.10 6.84 -17.52
CA ARG A 110 -16.70 8.14 -17.87
C ARG A 110 -17.29 8.11 -19.29
N LYS A 111 -18.03 9.16 -19.65
CA LYS A 111 -18.62 9.35 -20.98
C LYS A 111 -17.62 9.33 -22.13
N ASP A 112 -16.43 9.90 -21.91
CA ASP A 112 -15.32 9.88 -22.87
C ASP A 112 -14.66 8.50 -23.03
N GLY A 113 -15.07 7.51 -22.22
CA GLY A 113 -14.52 6.16 -22.21
C GLY A 113 -13.32 5.98 -21.27
N SER A 114 -12.81 7.06 -20.65
CA SER A 114 -11.72 6.97 -19.68
C SER A 114 -12.12 6.15 -18.44
N LEU A 115 -11.16 5.41 -17.92
CA LEU A 115 -11.32 4.63 -16.70
C LEU A 115 -10.68 5.39 -15.54
N PHE A 116 -11.34 5.35 -14.38
CA PHE A 116 -10.81 5.95 -13.16
C PHE A 116 -11.10 5.05 -11.95
N PRO A 117 -10.19 4.97 -10.99
CA PRO A 117 -10.44 4.27 -9.74
C PRO A 117 -11.46 5.05 -8.90
N MET A 118 -12.49 4.34 -8.44
CA MET A 118 -13.53 4.89 -7.58
C MET A 118 -13.78 3.98 -6.37
N SER A 119 -14.09 4.58 -5.23
CA SER A 119 -14.64 3.87 -4.09
C SER A 119 -16.17 3.83 -4.23
N LEU A 120 -16.75 2.64 -4.18
CA LEU A 120 -18.19 2.40 -4.29
C LEU A 120 -18.71 1.81 -2.98
N SER A 121 -19.70 2.46 -2.39
CA SER A 121 -20.50 1.92 -1.29
C SER A 121 -21.96 1.81 -1.73
N VAL A 122 -22.58 0.65 -1.49
CA VAL A 122 -23.99 0.41 -1.86
C VAL A 122 -24.82 0.16 -0.60
N GLY A 123 -25.98 0.81 -0.51
CA GLY A 123 -26.99 0.56 0.52
C GLY A 123 -28.30 0.07 -0.10
N GLU A 124 -29.00 -0.84 0.58
CA GLU A 124 -30.38 -1.23 0.25
C GLU A 124 -31.36 -0.26 0.93
N MET A 125 -32.36 0.22 0.21
CA MET A 125 -33.52 0.88 0.80
C MET A 125 -34.81 0.25 0.28
N ARG A 126 -35.83 0.21 1.14
CA ARG A 126 -37.17 -0.25 0.77
C ARG A 126 -38.12 0.94 0.77
N LEU A 127 -38.72 1.22 -0.38
CA LEU A 127 -39.74 2.25 -0.54
C LEU A 127 -40.97 1.66 -1.20
N GLU A 128 -42.15 1.84 -0.60
CA GLU A 128 -43.43 1.37 -1.17
C GLU A 128 -43.40 -0.11 -1.59
N ASP A 129 -42.78 -0.95 -0.75
CA ASP A 129 -42.60 -2.40 -0.96
C ASP A 129 -41.68 -2.79 -2.14
N ARG A 130 -40.94 -1.83 -2.71
CA ARG A 130 -39.93 -2.05 -3.74
C ARG A 130 -38.53 -1.86 -3.18
N VAL A 131 -37.62 -2.73 -3.60
CA VAL A 131 -36.20 -2.65 -3.27
C VAL A 131 -35.52 -1.67 -4.22
N ARG A 132 -34.75 -0.75 -3.66
CA ARG A 132 -33.88 0.18 -4.38
C ARG A 132 -32.49 0.12 -3.80
N PHE A 133 -31.49 0.44 -4.61
CA PHE A 133 -30.11 0.50 -4.18
C PHE A 133 -29.57 1.91 -4.34
N THR A 134 -28.96 2.43 -3.29
CA THR A 134 -28.26 3.72 -3.31
C THR A 134 -26.77 3.45 -3.41
N GLY A 135 -26.13 3.98 -4.44
CA GLY A 135 -24.68 3.98 -4.63
C GLY A 135 -24.08 5.32 -4.23
N ILE A 136 -23.07 5.30 -3.36
CA ILE A 136 -22.22 6.44 -3.03
C ILE A 136 -20.84 6.19 -3.64
N ILE A 137 -20.37 7.16 -4.42
CA ILE A 137 -19.21 7.01 -5.29
C ILE A 137 -18.24 8.17 -5.05
N GLU A 138 -16.99 7.82 -4.82
CA GLU A 138 -15.89 8.77 -4.62
C GLU A 138 -14.77 8.50 -5.61
N ASP A 139 -14.27 9.54 -6.29
CA ASP A 139 -13.07 9.44 -7.10
C ASP A 139 -11.84 9.34 -6.19
N ILE A 140 -11.09 8.25 -6.30
CA ILE A 140 -9.91 8.01 -5.48
C ILE A 140 -8.62 8.13 -6.29
N THR A 141 -8.68 8.69 -7.51
CA THR A 141 -7.53 8.86 -8.41
C THR A 141 -6.41 9.65 -7.74
N ALA A 142 -6.73 10.80 -7.15
CA ALA A 142 -5.74 11.63 -6.45
C ALA A 142 -5.09 10.89 -5.28
N ARG A 143 -5.89 10.16 -4.49
CA ARG A 143 -5.40 9.33 -3.38
C ARG A 143 -4.46 8.24 -3.87
N LYS A 144 -4.82 7.53 -4.95
CA LYS A 144 -3.98 6.49 -5.55
C LYS A 144 -2.66 7.03 -6.11
N HIS A 145 -2.67 8.21 -6.72
CA HIS A 145 -1.44 8.84 -7.18
C HIS A 145 -0.52 9.22 -6.01
N ALA A 146 -1.07 9.74 -4.91
CA ALA A 146 -0.29 10.05 -3.72
C ALA A 146 0.29 8.78 -3.07
N GLU A 147 -0.52 7.71 -2.93
CA GLU A 147 -0.08 6.41 -2.44
C GLU A 147 1.05 5.82 -3.30
N ALA A 148 0.92 5.91 -4.64
CA ALA A 148 1.93 5.42 -5.57
C ALA A 148 3.24 6.21 -5.48
N ALA A 149 3.16 7.54 -5.38
CA ALA A 149 4.34 8.41 -5.23
C ALA A 149 5.09 8.10 -3.93
N LEU A 150 4.37 7.96 -2.80
CA LEU A 150 4.97 7.59 -1.51
C LEU A 150 5.66 6.22 -1.59
N CYS A 151 5.02 5.24 -2.25
CA CYS A 151 5.60 3.91 -2.43
C CYS A 151 6.89 3.96 -3.26
N GLN A 152 6.92 4.77 -4.32
CA GLN A 152 8.12 4.98 -5.14
C GLN A 152 9.26 5.59 -4.32
N THR A 153 9.01 6.69 -3.60
CA THR A 153 10.03 7.32 -2.76
C THR A 153 10.55 6.35 -1.68
N ALA A 154 9.67 5.58 -1.06
CA ALA A 154 10.07 4.59 -0.05
C ALA A 154 10.96 3.48 -0.64
N GLN A 155 10.68 3.03 -1.86
CA GLN A 155 11.53 2.06 -2.56
C GLN A 155 12.89 2.64 -2.93
N GLU A 156 12.94 3.90 -3.36
CA GLU A 156 14.20 4.61 -3.65
C GLU A 156 15.06 4.77 -2.39
N LEU A 157 14.45 5.21 -1.29
CA LEU A 157 15.11 5.31 0.02
C LEU A 157 15.65 3.95 0.48
N ALA A 158 14.85 2.88 0.35
CA ALA A 158 15.26 1.54 0.74
C ALA A 158 16.47 1.06 -0.07
N ARG A 159 16.47 1.29 -1.39
CA ARG A 159 17.62 0.96 -2.26
C ARG A 159 18.86 1.73 -1.85
N SER A 160 18.75 3.06 -1.69
CA SER A 160 19.87 3.90 -1.28
C SER A 160 20.44 3.48 0.08
N ASN A 161 19.60 3.08 1.03
CA ASN A 161 20.07 2.58 2.33
C ASN A 161 20.86 1.27 2.16
N THR A 162 20.36 0.32 1.38
CA THR A 162 21.10 -0.93 1.11
C THR A 162 22.44 -0.67 0.43
N ASP A 163 22.50 0.25 -0.53
CA ASP A 163 23.75 0.61 -1.21
C ASP A 163 24.77 1.24 -0.25
N LEU A 164 24.31 2.11 0.66
CA LEU A 164 25.14 2.71 1.70
C LEU A 164 25.64 1.67 2.72
N GLU A 165 24.80 0.71 3.12
CA GLU A 165 25.19 -0.39 4.01
C GLU A 165 26.27 -1.27 3.37
N GLN A 166 26.12 -1.60 2.09
CA GLN A 166 27.12 -2.36 1.34
C GLN A 166 28.46 -1.62 1.24
N PHE A 167 28.42 -0.32 0.92
CA PHE A 167 29.60 0.52 0.89
C PHE A 167 30.29 0.59 2.26
N ALA A 168 29.53 0.84 3.33
CA ALA A 168 30.05 0.93 4.68
C ALA A 168 30.68 -0.39 5.15
N TYR A 169 30.07 -1.52 4.79
CA TYR A 169 30.60 -2.85 5.07
C TYR A 169 31.93 -3.10 4.35
N ALA A 170 31.99 -2.85 3.03
CA ALA A 170 33.20 -3.02 2.23
C ALA A 170 34.34 -2.12 2.73
N ALA A 171 34.07 -0.83 2.94
CA ALA A 171 35.07 0.12 3.44
C ALA A 171 35.60 -0.28 4.83
N SER A 172 34.73 -0.77 5.73
CA SER A 172 35.15 -1.24 7.05
C SER A 172 36.06 -2.46 6.95
N HIS A 173 35.72 -3.42 6.09
CA HIS A 173 36.55 -4.60 5.86
C HIS A 173 37.95 -4.20 5.37
N ASP A 174 38.02 -3.34 4.36
CA ASP A 174 39.27 -2.88 3.75
C ASP A 174 40.14 -2.09 4.72
N LEU A 175 39.54 -1.29 5.62
CA LEU A 175 40.26 -0.55 6.65
C LEU A 175 40.76 -1.43 7.80
N GLN A 176 40.07 -2.53 8.10
CA GLN A 176 40.49 -3.45 9.15
C GLN A 176 41.73 -4.26 8.77
N GLU A 177 41.97 -4.50 7.49
CA GLU A 177 43.10 -5.29 7.01
C GLU A 177 44.46 -4.70 7.40
N PRO A 178 44.77 -3.41 7.13
CA PRO A 178 46.03 -2.81 7.57
C PRO A 178 46.12 -2.73 9.10
N VAL A 179 45.02 -2.49 9.81
CA VAL A 179 45.01 -2.45 11.29
C VAL A 179 45.35 -3.83 11.87
N ARG A 180 44.76 -4.90 11.35
CA ARG A 180 45.10 -6.28 11.75
C ARG A 180 46.58 -6.60 11.50
N ALA A 181 47.13 -6.14 10.38
CA ALA A 181 48.55 -6.30 10.08
C ALA A 181 49.43 -5.58 11.13
N VAL A 182 49.14 -4.32 11.46
CA VAL A 182 49.88 -3.55 12.48
C VAL A 182 49.78 -4.20 13.86
N VAL A 183 48.58 -4.60 14.27
CA VAL A 183 48.36 -5.30 15.55
C VAL A 183 49.14 -6.61 15.57
N GLY A 184 49.10 -7.40 14.50
CA GLY A 184 49.87 -8.63 14.36
C GLY A 184 51.38 -8.39 14.52
N CYS A 185 51.93 -7.33 13.91
CA CYS A 185 53.33 -6.95 14.08
C CYS A 185 53.67 -6.55 15.52
N LEU A 186 52.79 -5.81 16.20
CA LEU A 186 53.00 -5.42 17.60
C LEU A 186 52.93 -6.62 18.54
N GLN A 187 52.00 -7.56 18.31
CA GLN A 187 51.86 -8.80 19.06
C GLN A 187 53.11 -9.68 18.89
N TRP A 188 53.58 -9.85 17.64
CA TRP A 188 54.80 -10.59 17.34
C TRP A 188 56.03 -10.02 18.06
N ARG A 189 56.15 -8.68 18.14
CA ARG A 189 57.22 -8.02 18.90
C ARG A 189 57.10 -8.30 20.40
N HIS A 190 55.90 -8.40 20.95
CA HIS A 190 55.70 -8.74 22.36
C HIS A 190 56.10 -10.21 22.62
N ASP A 191 55.61 -11.14 21.79
CA ASP A 191 55.89 -12.58 21.92
C ASP A 191 57.39 -12.90 21.69
N CYS A 192 58.05 -12.20 20.76
CA CYS A 192 59.48 -12.30 20.57
C CYS A 192 60.30 -11.48 21.57
N GLY A 193 59.71 -10.46 22.22
CA GLY A 193 60.32 -9.78 23.35
C GLY A 193 60.53 -10.72 24.55
N ASP A 194 59.69 -11.75 24.66
CA ASP A 194 59.77 -12.80 25.66
C ASP A 194 60.80 -13.91 25.33
N LEU A 195 61.40 -13.92 24.12
CA LEU A 195 62.45 -14.87 23.72
C LEU A 195 63.81 -14.63 24.41
N ARG A 196 63.94 -13.62 25.28
CA ARG A 196 65.10 -13.53 26.19
C ARG A 196 65.11 -14.61 27.27
N SER A 197 64.03 -15.38 27.41
CA SER A 197 63.93 -16.51 28.35
C SER A 197 64.34 -17.88 27.75
N TRP A 198 64.64 -17.96 26.45
CA TRP A 198 65.07 -19.22 25.82
C TRP A 198 66.60 -19.37 25.87
N PRO A 199 67.14 -20.34 26.63
CA PRO A 199 68.58 -20.56 26.65
C PRO A 199 69.00 -21.32 25.39
N GLY A 200 69.77 -20.66 24.53
CA GLY A 200 70.65 -21.36 23.57
C GLY A 200 70.42 -21.15 22.07
N LEU A 201 70.11 -19.94 21.59
CA LEU A 201 70.15 -19.66 20.13
C LEU A 201 71.03 -18.46 19.79
N ASN A 202 72.11 -18.77 19.07
CA ASN A 202 73.07 -17.88 18.46
C ASN A 202 72.39 -17.13 17.30
N LEU A 203 72.46 -15.80 17.30
CA LEU A 203 71.82 -14.95 16.31
C LEU A 203 72.43 -15.14 14.91
N TYR A 204 71.64 -15.69 13.99
CA TYR A 204 71.71 -15.31 12.58
C TYR A 204 70.42 -14.58 12.23
N PHE A 205 70.51 -13.26 12.13
CA PHE A 205 69.47 -12.40 11.57
C PHE A 205 69.30 -12.74 10.08
N TYR A 206 68.26 -13.50 9.76
CA TYR A 206 67.66 -13.51 8.43
C TYR A 206 66.22 -13.00 8.58
N HIS A 207 65.93 -11.89 7.91
CA HIS A 207 64.59 -11.29 7.86
C HIS A 207 63.53 -12.36 7.50
N PRO A 208 62.54 -12.65 8.36
CA PRO A 208 61.38 -13.42 7.96
C PRO A 208 60.29 -12.45 7.48
N ARG A 209 59.84 -12.59 6.23
CA ARG A 209 58.51 -12.09 5.84
C ARG A 209 57.46 -12.90 6.61
N PRO A 210 56.39 -12.29 7.14
CA PRO A 210 55.39 -13.01 7.90
C PRO A 210 54.60 -13.94 6.95
N CYS A 211 54.77 -15.25 7.11
CA CYS A 211 53.85 -16.22 6.53
C CYS A 211 52.53 -16.16 7.33
N VAL A 212 51.46 -15.76 6.68
CA VAL A 212 50.09 -15.93 7.20
C VAL A 212 49.74 -17.40 7.02
N SER A 213 50.01 -18.24 8.04
CA SER A 213 49.48 -19.60 8.10
C SER A 213 48.52 -19.73 9.29
N THR A 214 47.34 -20.28 9.01
CA THR A 214 46.31 -20.54 10.01
C THR A 214 46.75 -21.64 10.98
N PRO A 215 46.19 -21.72 12.21
CA PRO A 215 46.64 -22.66 13.24
C PRO A 215 46.63 -24.14 12.81
N GLN A 216 45.77 -24.50 11.84
CA GLN A 216 45.59 -25.86 11.36
C GLN A 216 46.75 -26.36 10.47
N GLU A 217 47.51 -25.45 9.85
CA GLU A 217 48.67 -25.82 9.01
C GLU A 217 49.94 -26.13 9.82
N ARG A 218 50.01 -25.70 11.08
CA ARG A 218 51.20 -25.91 11.94
C ARG A 218 51.34 -27.35 12.43
N GLN A 219 50.23 -28.08 12.60
CA GLN A 219 50.25 -29.45 13.12
C GLN A 219 50.73 -30.50 12.10
N GLY A 220 50.75 -30.18 10.80
CA GLY A 220 51.19 -31.10 9.74
C GLY A 220 52.69 -31.08 9.43
N CYS A 221 53.45 -30.10 9.92
CA CYS A 221 54.85 -29.88 9.49
C CYS A 221 55.92 -30.46 10.43
N SER A 222 55.55 -31.04 11.57
CA SER A 222 56.50 -31.57 12.57
C SER A 222 57.34 -32.76 12.09
N ASN A 223 56.93 -33.44 11.00
CA ASN A 223 57.62 -34.59 10.42
C ASN A 223 58.29 -34.31 9.06
N TRP A 224 58.37 -33.05 8.62
CA TRP A 224 58.86 -32.71 7.28
C TRP A 224 60.32 -32.24 7.34
N GLY A 225 61.18 -32.85 6.51
CA GLY A 225 62.56 -32.38 6.35
C GLY A 225 62.61 -30.99 5.69
N ALA A 226 63.61 -30.17 6.03
CA ALA A 226 63.72 -28.75 5.65
C ALA A 226 63.47 -28.45 4.15
N ASN A 227 63.84 -29.38 3.26
CA ASN A 227 63.65 -29.26 1.81
C ASN A 227 62.19 -29.42 1.34
N GLN A 228 61.34 -30.12 2.10
CA GLN A 228 59.93 -30.33 1.76
C GLN A 228 59.05 -29.14 2.15
N VAL A 229 59.42 -28.42 3.21
CA VAL A 229 58.73 -27.19 3.65
C VAL A 229 58.96 -26.04 2.65
N ALA A 230 60.19 -25.91 2.13
CA ALA A 230 60.55 -24.86 1.18
C ALA A 230 59.77 -24.93 -0.14
N ARG A 231 59.45 -26.13 -0.65
CA ARG A 231 58.72 -26.30 -1.92
C ARG A 231 57.24 -25.98 -1.83
N ARG A 232 56.64 -26.03 -0.65
CA ARG A 232 55.19 -25.83 -0.47
C ARG A 232 54.85 -24.38 -0.13
N CYS A 233 55.78 -23.63 0.46
CA CYS A 233 55.60 -22.22 0.80
C CYS A 233 56.02 -21.24 -0.30
N CYS A 234 56.63 -21.69 -1.40
CA CYS A 234 57.06 -20.84 -2.52
C CYS A 234 56.74 -21.49 -3.88
N PRO A 235 55.61 -21.17 -4.52
CA PRO A 235 55.21 -21.81 -5.78
C PRO A 235 55.98 -21.27 -7.01
N TYR A 236 56.75 -20.18 -6.88
CA TYR A 236 57.55 -19.62 -7.96
C TYR A 236 59.04 -19.72 -7.60
N GLY A 237 59.69 -20.68 -8.26
CA GLY A 237 61.00 -21.18 -7.88
C GLY A 237 62.15 -20.20 -8.01
N PHE A 238 63.10 -20.33 -7.08
CA PHE A 238 64.49 -19.96 -7.29
C PHE A 238 65.37 -21.13 -6.86
N ARG A 239 66.28 -21.54 -7.76
CA ARG A 239 67.26 -22.61 -7.54
C ARG A 239 68.31 -22.14 -6.54
N CYS A 240 68.64 -22.97 -5.56
CA CYS A 240 69.89 -22.83 -4.81
C CYS A 240 71.04 -23.34 -5.70
N SER A 241 72.02 -22.48 -5.98
CA SER A 241 73.37 -22.91 -6.37
C SER A 241 74.11 -23.37 -5.11
N SER A 242 74.86 -24.46 -5.30
CA SER A 242 75.61 -25.29 -4.34
C SER A 242 76.38 -24.55 -3.25
#